data_AF-A0A4Q1FS00-F1
#
_entry.id   AF-A0A4Q1FS00-F1
#
_cell.length_a   1.000
_cell.length_b   1.000
_cell.length_c   1.000
_cell.angle_alpha   90.00
_cell.angle_beta   90.00
_cell.angle_gamma   90.00
#
_symmetry.space_group_name_H-M   'P 1'
#
loop_
_entity.id
_entity.type
_entity.pdbx_description
1 polymer ?
#
loop_
_entity_poly.entity_id
_entity_poly.type
_entity_poly.pdbx_seq_one_letter_code
_entity_poly.pdbx_strand_id
1 'polypeptide(L)'
;MKKLMIPAALVLLGTGAAFATKAANTNRSTVIPTYRMDPESGLCIQVGQECSTVQNVVCRWSADGVTPLHSAPISPTECGSVLFKP
;
A
#
# COMPACT_ATOMS: atom_id res chain seq x y z
N MET A 1 4.40 50.68 -21.79
CA MET A 1 5.29 50.14 -20.75
C MET A 1 4.47 49.14 -19.94
N LYS A 2 4.77 47.84 -20.08
CA LYS A 2 4.07 46.73 -19.41
C LYS A 2 4.47 46.74 -17.93
N LYS A 3 3.54 46.52 -16.98
CA LYS A 3 3.69 45.65 -15.78
C LYS A 3 2.31 45.35 -15.17
N LEU A 4 1.67 44.27 -15.63
CA LEU A 4 0.65 43.57 -14.84
C LEU A 4 1.42 42.66 -13.87
N MET A 5 1.35 42.97 -12.58
CA MET A 5 2.15 42.32 -11.54
C MET A 5 1.24 41.55 -10.59
N ILE A 6 0.66 40.45 -11.07
CA ILE A 6 0.04 39.39 -10.24
C ILE A 6 0.26 38.09 -11.03
N PRO A 7 1.01 37.10 -10.51
CA PRO A 7 0.46 36.18 -9.50
C PRO A 7 1.49 35.68 -8.48
N ALA A 8 1.32 36.08 -7.22
CA ALA A 8 1.93 35.35 -6.12
C ALA A 8 1.11 34.07 -5.86
N ALA A 9 1.82 32.96 -5.68
CA ALA A 9 1.35 31.69 -5.16
C ALA A 9 0.41 30.88 -6.06
N LEU A 10 0.92 30.53 -7.24
CA LEU A 10 0.57 29.25 -7.86
C LEU A 10 0.91 28.13 -6.86
N VAL A 11 -0.16 27.46 -6.44
CA VAL A 11 -0.20 26.03 -6.15
C VAL A 11 0.72 25.59 -5.03
N LEU A 12 0.15 25.57 -3.82
CA LEU A 12 0.40 24.51 -2.85
C LEU A 12 0.25 23.16 -3.59
N LEU A 13 1.33 22.71 -4.22
CA LEU A 13 1.55 21.32 -4.58
C LEU A 13 1.75 20.60 -3.24
N GLY A 14 0.62 20.38 -2.55
CA GLY A 14 0.54 19.37 -1.52
C GLY A 14 1.01 18.07 -2.16
N THR A 15 2.12 17.55 -1.67
CA THR A 15 2.75 16.30 -2.05
C THR A 15 1.75 15.14 -1.84
N GLY A 16 0.93 14.88 -2.85
CA GLY A 16 -0.04 13.78 -2.88
C GLY A 16 0.37 12.65 -3.84
N ALA A 17 1.67 12.49 -4.10
CA ALA A 17 2.17 11.42 -4.96
C ALA A 17 2.68 10.26 -4.10
N ALA A 18 1.84 9.22 -3.93
CA ALA A 18 2.29 7.82 -3.88
C ALA A 18 1.13 6.81 -3.83
N PHE A 19 0.09 6.97 -4.66
CA PHE A 19 -0.79 5.84 -5.02
C PHE A 19 -0.66 5.59 -6.53
N ALA A 20 0.50 5.08 -6.94
CA ALA A 20 0.75 4.64 -8.31
C ALA A 20 1.59 3.37 -8.31
N THR A 21 1.15 2.33 -7.58
CA THR A 21 1.70 0.99 -7.73
C THR A 21 0.98 0.25 -8.86
N LYS A 22 1.57 0.41 -10.04
CA LYS A 22 1.86 -0.62 -11.06
C LYS A 22 0.67 -1.39 -11.65
N ALA A 23 0.12 -0.82 -12.73
CA ALA A 23 -0.34 -1.61 -13.86
C ALA A 23 0.88 -2.15 -14.63
N ALA A 24 1.33 -3.37 -14.32
CA ALA A 24 2.29 -4.10 -15.13
C ALA A 24 1.86 -5.57 -15.25
N ASN A 25 1.42 -5.92 -16.44
CA ASN A 25 1.09 -7.26 -16.92
C ASN A 25 2.17 -8.30 -16.56
N THR A 26 1.77 -9.42 -15.94
CA THR A 26 2.27 -10.77 -16.27
C THR A 26 1.51 -11.85 -15.48
N ASN A 27 0.86 -12.74 -16.22
CA ASN A 27 0.41 -14.07 -15.83
C ASN A 27 1.21 -14.71 -14.66
N ARG A 28 0.55 -15.02 -13.54
CA ARG A 28 0.80 -16.18 -12.64
C ARG A 28 0.05 -15.97 -11.32
N SER A 29 -0.81 -16.93 -10.98
CA SER A 29 -1.57 -17.11 -9.72
C SER A 29 -2.06 -15.82 -9.08
N THR A 30 -3.35 -15.54 -9.07
CA THR A 30 -4.05 -14.54 -8.22
C THR A 30 -3.25 -14.11 -6.99
N VAL A 31 -2.27 -13.20 -7.17
CA VAL A 31 -1.42 -12.71 -6.09
C VAL A 31 -2.29 -11.64 -5.47
N ILE A 32 -3.04 -12.04 -4.45
CA ILE A 32 -3.85 -11.10 -3.69
C ILE A 32 -2.87 -10.05 -3.16
N PRO A 33 -3.06 -8.76 -3.46
CA PRO A 33 -2.16 -7.74 -2.98
C PRO A 33 -2.17 -7.79 -1.45
N THR A 34 -0.99 -8.05 -0.88
CA THR A 34 -0.81 -8.22 0.56
C THR A 34 -0.23 -6.96 1.15
N TYR A 35 -0.66 -6.60 2.35
CA TYR A 35 -0.32 -5.35 3.01
C TYR A 35 0.19 -5.63 4.42
N ARG A 36 1.14 -4.83 4.90
CA ARG A 36 1.61 -4.84 6.29
C ARG A 36 1.36 -3.47 6.92
N MET A 37 1.12 -3.45 8.22
CA MET A 37 1.13 -2.21 8.99
C MET A 37 2.58 -1.78 9.22
N ASP A 38 2.91 -0.57 8.78
CA ASP A 38 4.18 0.05 9.09
C ASP A 38 4.13 0.69 10.49
N PRO A 39 5.02 0.30 11.41
CA PRO A 39 4.98 0.82 12.79
C PRO A 39 5.42 2.28 12.89
N GLU A 40 6.19 2.79 11.92
CA GLU A 40 6.67 4.18 11.92
C GLU A 40 5.61 5.13 11.35
N SER A 41 4.95 4.70 10.28
CA SER A 41 3.97 5.52 9.56
C SER A 41 2.52 5.28 10.00
N GLY A 42 2.23 4.11 10.61
CA GLY A 42 0.87 3.65 10.89
C GLY A 42 0.07 3.34 9.62
N LEU A 43 0.75 3.16 8.48
CA LEU A 43 0.14 2.99 7.16
C LEU A 43 0.22 1.55 6.67
N CYS A 44 -0.76 1.15 5.87
CA CYS A 44 -0.74 -0.13 5.17
C CYS A 44 0.18 -0.09 3.95
N ILE A 45 1.36 -0.69 4.07
CA ILE A 45 2.33 -0.80 2.99
C ILE A 45 2.13 -2.12 2.25
N GLN A 46 1.96 -2.05 0.93
CA GLN A 46 1.87 -3.23 0.10
C GLN A 46 3.20 -4.00 0.09
N VAL A 47 3.13 -5.30 0.26
CA VAL A 47 4.23 -6.25 0.10
C VAL A 47 3.93 -7.20 -1.05
N GLY A 48 4.97 -7.66 -1.74
CA GLY A 48 4.86 -8.59 -2.86
C GLY A 48 4.98 -10.04 -2.40
N GLN A 49 4.18 -10.48 -1.43
CA GLN A 49 4.24 -11.85 -0.91
C GLN A 49 2.95 -12.61 -1.25
N GLU A 50 3.09 -13.86 -1.70
CA GLU A 50 1.94 -14.76 -1.90
C GLU A 50 1.33 -15.16 -0.56
N CYS A 51 0.06 -14.80 -0.36
CA CYS A 51 -0.78 -15.28 0.73
C CYS A 51 -2.16 -15.66 0.18
N SER A 52 -2.84 -16.55 0.89
CA SER A 52 -4.17 -17.04 0.61
C SER A 52 -5.20 -16.47 1.59
N THR A 53 -6.46 -16.42 1.19
CA THR A 53 -7.59 -16.11 2.09
C THR A 53 -8.14 -17.35 2.79
N VAL A 54 -7.62 -18.55 2.45
CA VAL A 54 -8.04 -19.82 3.04
C VAL A 54 -7.49 -19.91 4.46
N GLN A 55 -8.39 -20.02 5.44
CA GLN A 55 -8.05 -20.07 6.86
C GLN A 55 -7.10 -21.24 7.16
N ASN A 56 -5.85 -20.92 7.42
CA ASN A 56 -4.79 -21.85 7.80
C ASN A 56 -3.83 -21.14 8.78
N VAL A 57 -2.53 -21.09 8.49
CA VAL A 57 -1.54 -20.37 9.28
C VAL A 57 -1.47 -18.91 8.85
N VAL A 58 -1.50 -17.96 9.80
CA VAL A 58 -1.36 -16.52 9.50
C VAL A 58 -0.13 -16.28 8.62
N CYS A 59 -0.35 -15.61 7.51
CA CYS A 59 0.71 -15.20 6.61
C CYS A 59 1.47 -14.08 7.30
N ARG A 60 2.77 -14.32 7.53
CA ARG A 60 3.67 -13.33 8.13
C ARG A 60 4.65 -12.85 7.10
N TRP A 61 5.08 -11.60 7.26
CA TRP A 61 6.06 -11.00 6.38
C TRP A 61 7.39 -11.76 6.49
N SER A 62 7.95 -12.15 5.35
CA SER A 62 9.16 -12.99 5.31
C SER A 62 10.42 -12.31 5.83
N ALA A 63 10.45 -10.98 5.93
CA ALA A 63 11.61 -10.25 6.43
C ALA A 63 11.74 -10.34 7.96
N ASP A 64 10.65 -10.14 8.71
CA ASP A 64 10.67 -10.19 10.18
C ASP A 64 10.15 -11.51 10.75
N GLY A 65 9.33 -12.25 9.98
CA GLY A 65 8.71 -13.50 10.42
C GLY A 65 7.65 -13.36 11.53
N VAL A 66 7.37 -12.14 11.99
CA VAL A 66 6.40 -11.84 13.07
C VAL A 66 5.20 -11.00 12.60
N THR A 67 5.42 -10.06 11.68
CA THR A 67 4.41 -9.09 11.23
C THR A 67 3.34 -9.78 10.38
N PRO A 68 2.05 -9.77 10.80
CA PRO A 68 0.97 -10.36 10.02
C PRO A 68 0.71 -9.56 8.74
N LEU A 69 0.35 -10.29 7.69
CA LEU A 69 -0.05 -9.70 6.41
C LEU A 69 -1.56 -9.67 6.29
N HIS A 70 -2.04 -8.61 5.65
CA HIS A 70 -3.43 -8.24 5.53
C HIS A 70 -3.83 -8.09 4.07
N SER A 71 -5.12 -8.16 3.78
CA SER A 71 -5.70 -7.86 2.49
C SER A 71 -5.80 -6.34 2.25
N ALA A 72 -6.41 -5.95 1.12
CA ALA A 72 -6.54 -4.56 0.70
C ALA A 72 -6.97 -3.63 1.85
N PRO A 73 -6.33 -2.45 1.99
CA PRO A 73 -6.63 -1.52 3.06
C PRO A 73 -8.06 -0.99 2.95
N ILE A 74 -8.79 -1.01 4.07
CA ILE A 74 -10.12 -0.42 4.21
C ILE A 74 -9.99 1.10 4.41
N SER A 75 -8.90 1.52 5.03
CA SER A 75 -8.51 2.92 5.25
C SER A 75 -6.98 3.04 5.27
N PRO A 76 -6.40 4.24 5.10
CA PRO A 76 -4.95 4.42 5.08
C PRO A 76 -4.25 3.86 6.33
N THR A 77 -4.94 3.89 7.48
CA THR A 77 -4.50 3.39 8.78
C THR A 77 -5.16 2.06 9.18
N GLU A 78 -5.96 1.45 8.29
CA GLU A 78 -6.67 0.21 8.57
C GLU A 78 -6.47 -0.79 7.43
N CYS A 79 -5.66 -1.82 7.69
CA CYS A 79 -5.44 -2.89 6.74
C CYS A 79 -6.61 -3.86 6.83
N GLY A 80 -6.92 -4.53 5.73
CA GLY A 80 -8.03 -5.46 5.68
C GLY A 80 -7.83 -6.70 6.54
N SER A 81 -8.63 -7.72 6.25
CA SER A 81 -8.57 -9.01 6.92
C SER A 81 -7.18 -9.65 6.84
N VAL A 82 -6.81 -10.36 7.91
CA VAL A 82 -5.56 -11.14 7.96
C VAL A 82 -5.59 -12.21 6.87
N LEU A 83 -4.46 -12.37 6.20
CA LEU A 83 -4.24 -13.40 5.19
C LEU A 83 -3.48 -14.59 5.80
N PHE A 84 -3.55 -15.73 5.13
CA PHE A 84 -3.00 -17.00 5.55
C PHE A 84 -2.01 -17.54 4.52
N LYS A 85 -1.19 -18.52 4.89
CA LYS A 85 -0.34 -19.22 3.93
C LYS A 85 -1.20 -20.11 3.03
N PRO A 86 -0.94 -20.17 1.70
CA PRO A 86 -1.55 -21.15 0.82
C PRO A 86 -1.22 -22.58 1.24
#